data_AF-A0A415G289-F1
#
_entry.id   AF-A0A415G289-F1
#
_cell.length_a   1.000
_cell.length_b   1.000
_cell.length_c   1.000
_cell.angle_alpha   90.00
_cell.angle_beta   90.00
_cell.angle_gamma   90.00
#
_symmetry.space_group_name_H-M   'P 1'
#
loop_
_entity.id
_entity.type
_entity.pdbx_description
1 polymer ?
#
loop_
_entity_poly.entity_id
_entity_poly.type
_entity_poly.pdbx_seq_one_letter_code
_entity_poly.pdbx_strand_id
1 'polypeptide(L)'
;TSKNTTAKKNTTKKDNTSGGNNDNDYDNGRGDDAPSYETALDKKTSADGVLTLSKSDLTYNSFFEAYYLPTDFTKAKTIILPEGTYMIYKEDEVKVNRTYVFNGKSSIYSGFRASSNQEVINNLDCDQKGTENFLLNAKIVGNGTAKVTLVNGKQITIVVRNFDPTNTLRYQCRKVVNEITNDSMSDMKKVNTILDYIVDHRDSHYKLNIGTYHVNTDCTGYSTIIAQMLNFAEVDCCMRLAGYDKYYGQTPTHQNNLACIDGVAYVIDEDIMMKYSDLFDSNNCHIGYNTYYASQYPELNREGKLDYNLDYDHSNLNYIEYSLVLKKAGRL
;
A
#
# COMPACT_ATOMS: atom_id res chain seq x y z
N THR A 1 -57.88 -24.61 -45.38
CA THR A 1 -57.60 -25.52 -44.25
C THR A 1 -56.13 -25.86 -44.26
N SER A 2 -55.40 -25.39 -43.26
CA SER A 2 -53.94 -25.48 -43.06
C SER A 2 -53.54 -26.78 -42.33
N LYS A 3 -52.34 -27.30 -42.61
CA LYS A 3 -51.50 -28.21 -41.77
C LYS A 3 -50.11 -28.32 -42.44
N ASN A 4 -49.09 -27.54 -42.09
CA ASN A 4 -48.12 -27.59 -40.96
C ASN A 4 -46.98 -28.63 -41.06
N THR A 5 -45.81 -28.26 -40.49
CA THR A 5 -44.58 -29.04 -40.15
C THR A 5 -43.47 -29.10 -41.24
N THR A 6 -42.14 -29.00 -41.02
CA THR A 6 -41.25 -28.99 -39.83
C THR A 6 -39.90 -28.29 -40.17
N ALA A 7 -39.13 -27.95 -39.14
CA ALA A 7 -37.87 -27.20 -39.15
C ALA A 7 -36.56 -27.97 -39.45
N LYS A 8 -35.47 -27.18 -39.61
CA LYS A 8 -34.04 -27.38 -39.22
C LYS A 8 -32.97 -27.68 -40.31
N LYS A 9 -31.95 -26.80 -40.26
CA LYS A 9 -30.50 -27.03 -40.07
C LYS A 9 -29.55 -26.77 -41.25
N ASN A 10 -28.66 -25.81 -40.99
CA ASN A 10 -27.37 -25.54 -41.61
C ASN A 10 -26.60 -26.78 -42.07
N THR A 11 -26.05 -26.67 -43.27
CA THR A 11 -24.79 -27.30 -43.66
C THR A 11 -23.90 -26.25 -44.33
N THR A 12 -22.99 -25.69 -43.53
CA THR A 12 -21.81 -24.98 -44.04
C THR A 12 -20.90 -26.00 -44.70
N LYS A 13 -20.49 -25.78 -45.95
CA LYS A 13 -19.23 -26.30 -46.49
C LYS A 13 -18.58 -25.23 -47.36
N LYS A 14 -17.53 -24.66 -46.77
CA LYS A 14 -16.48 -23.88 -47.41
C LYS A 14 -15.57 -24.89 -48.13
N ASP A 15 -15.13 -24.60 -49.36
CA ASP A 15 -13.73 -24.73 -49.78
C ASP A 15 -13.50 -24.20 -51.21
N ASN A 16 -12.65 -23.17 -51.27
CA ASN A 16 -11.66 -22.74 -52.27
C ASN A 16 -11.75 -23.25 -53.72
N THR A 17 -11.71 -22.35 -54.72
CA THR A 17 -10.45 -22.01 -55.44
C THR A 17 -10.57 -20.77 -56.37
N SER A 18 -9.54 -19.93 -56.31
CA SER A 18 -8.86 -19.10 -57.33
C SER A 18 -9.60 -18.42 -58.50
N GLY A 19 -9.26 -17.15 -58.71
CA GLY A 19 -9.31 -16.49 -60.02
C GLY A 19 -9.29 -14.97 -59.89
N GLY A 20 -8.10 -14.36 -59.98
CA GLY A 20 -7.94 -12.91 -59.86
C GLY A 20 -8.47 -12.14 -61.06
N ASN A 21 -8.70 -10.84 -60.86
CA ASN A 21 -8.40 -9.83 -61.86
C ASN A 21 -8.23 -8.45 -61.22
N ASN A 22 -7.29 -7.71 -61.79
CA ASN A 22 -6.75 -6.43 -61.35
C ASN A 22 -7.69 -5.23 -61.62
N ASP A 23 -7.21 -4.10 -61.10
CA ASP A 23 -7.45 -2.71 -61.49
C ASP A 23 -8.61 -2.02 -60.76
N ASN A 24 -8.24 -1.08 -59.86
CA ASN A 24 -8.53 0.35 -60.06
C ASN A 24 -7.88 1.22 -58.96
N ASP A 25 -7.05 2.14 -59.45
CA ASP A 25 -6.72 3.48 -58.97
C ASP A 25 -6.31 3.73 -57.51
N TYR A 26 -5.01 3.96 -57.38
CA TYR A 26 -4.38 4.71 -56.30
C TYR A 26 -4.76 6.19 -56.40
N ASP A 27 -5.75 6.63 -55.62
CA ASP A 27 -5.91 8.04 -55.30
C ASP A 27 -5.07 8.36 -54.05
N ASN A 28 -3.87 8.89 -54.30
CA ASN A 28 -2.94 9.39 -53.29
C ASN A 28 -3.51 10.67 -52.67
N GLY A 29 -4.29 10.52 -51.60
CA GLY A 29 -4.89 11.66 -50.91
C GLY A 29 -5.49 11.31 -49.56
N ARG A 30 -4.68 10.78 -48.63
CA ARG A 30 -5.03 10.75 -47.22
C ARG A 30 -3.84 11.19 -46.40
N GLY A 31 -3.92 12.41 -45.87
CA GLY A 31 -3.17 12.76 -44.68
C GLY A 31 -3.46 11.73 -43.58
N ASP A 32 -2.48 11.54 -42.72
CA ASP A 32 -2.53 10.69 -41.52
C ASP A 32 -3.57 11.20 -40.50
N ASP A 33 -4.85 11.24 -40.88
CA ASP A 33 -5.94 11.33 -39.93
C ASP A 33 -6.17 9.92 -39.39
N ALA A 34 -5.37 9.57 -38.36
CA ALA A 34 -5.77 8.51 -37.46
C ALA A 34 -7.24 8.78 -37.05
N PRO A 35 -8.17 7.83 -37.26
CA PRO A 35 -9.57 8.08 -36.89
C PRO A 35 -9.60 8.38 -35.39
N SER A 36 -9.93 9.63 -35.02
CA SER A 36 -10.10 10.00 -33.62
C SER A 36 -11.41 9.37 -33.15
N TYR A 37 -11.34 8.13 -32.67
CA TYR A 37 -12.48 7.55 -31.97
C TYR A 37 -12.68 8.37 -30.70
N GLU A 38 -13.74 9.19 -30.68
CA GLU A 38 -14.10 9.95 -29.49
C GLU A 38 -14.82 9.02 -28.53
N THR A 39 -14.27 8.84 -27.32
CA THR A 39 -14.86 7.94 -26.32
C THR A 39 -16.09 8.55 -25.66
N ALA A 40 -16.88 7.73 -24.95
CA ALA A 40 -18.00 8.23 -24.16
C ALA A 40 -17.56 9.19 -23.04
N LEU A 41 -16.36 8.97 -22.48
CA LEU A 41 -15.77 9.84 -21.47
C LEU A 41 -15.23 11.13 -22.08
N ASP A 42 -14.74 11.10 -23.32
CA ASP A 42 -14.31 12.31 -24.03
C ASP A 42 -15.45 13.30 -24.25
N LYS A 43 -16.67 12.80 -24.50
CA LYS A 43 -17.88 13.64 -24.63
C LYS A 43 -18.31 14.30 -23.32
N LYS A 44 -17.91 13.74 -22.17
CA LYS A 44 -18.16 14.30 -20.83
C LYS A 44 -17.02 15.17 -20.33
N THR A 45 -15.90 15.20 -21.04
CA THR A 45 -14.73 15.98 -20.67
C THR A 45 -14.96 17.43 -21.07
N SER A 46 -14.76 18.36 -20.13
CA SER A 46 -14.86 19.79 -20.41
C SER A 46 -13.76 20.25 -21.37
N ALA A 47 -13.93 21.44 -21.96
CA ALA A 47 -12.91 22.05 -22.82
C ALA A 47 -11.55 22.20 -22.13
N ASP A 48 -11.56 22.40 -20.81
CA ASP A 48 -10.34 22.53 -19.99
C ASP A 48 -9.71 21.17 -19.62
N GLY A 49 -10.25 20.07 -20.12
CA GLY A 49 -9.74 18.72 -19.87
C GLY A 49 -10.14 18.17 -18.50
N VAL A 50 -11.25 18.62 -17.92
CA VAL A 50 -11.78 18.09 -16.65
C VAL A 50 -12.91 17.11 -16.93
N LEU A 51 -12.77 15.88 -16.40
CA LEU A 51 -13.78 14.83 -16.48
C LEU A 51 -14.34 14.57 -15.07
N THR A 52 -15.61 14.91 -14.85
CA THR A 52 -16.29 14.64 -13.58
C THR A 52 -17.17 13.42 -13.73
N LEU A 53 -16.96 12.42 -12.86
CA LEU A 53 -17.65 11.14 -12.91
C LEU A 53 -18.55 10.94 -11.69
N SER A 54 -19.63 10.21 -11.91
CA SER A 54 -20.53 9.65 -10.92
C SER A 54 -20.39 8.12 -10.89
N LYS A 55 -20.97 7.45 -9.89
CA LYS A 55 -20.91 5.99 -9.79
C LYS A 55 -21.52 5.27 -11.01
N SER A 56 -22.52 5.85 -11.67
CA SER A 56 -23.11 5.28 -12.89
C SER A 56 -22.21 5.37 -14.13
N ASP A 57 -21.16 6.21 -14.08
CA ASP A 57 -20.18 6.32 -15.15
C ASP A 57 -19.05 5.29 -15.03
N LEU A 58 -19.01 4.57 -13.90
CA LEU A 58 -17.94 3.66 -13.54
C LEU A 58 -18.38 2.21 -13.66
N THR A 59 -17.45 1.35 -14.06
CA THR A 59 -17.66 -0.09 -14.03
C THR A 59 -17.26 -0.64 -12.67
N TYR A 60 -18.18 -1.33 -12.00
CA TYR A 60 -17.97 -1.95 -10.69
C TYR A 60 -17.61 -3.44 -10.84
N ASN A 61 -16.61 -3.88 -10.11
CA ASN A 61 -16.23 -5.29 -9.97
C ASN A 61 -16.69 -5.80 -8.60
N SER A 62 -17.65 -6.72 -8.60
CA SER A 62 -18.21 -7.29 -7.36
C SER A 62 -17.29 -8.27 -6.64
N PHE A 63 -16.29 -8.83 -7.31
CA PHE A 63 -15.33 -9.74 -6.68
C PHE A 63 -14.33 -8.97 -5.80
N PHE A 64 -13.87 -7.81 -6.25
CA PHE A 64 -12.94 -6.94 -5.50
C PHE A 64 -13.65 -5.84 -4.70
N GLU A 65 -14.97 -5.74 -4.82
CA GLU A 65 -15.78 -4.66 -4.24
C GLU A 65 -15.24 -3.26 -4.59
N ALA A 66 -14.83 -3.07 -5.85
CA ALA A 66 -14.12 -1.90 -6.31
C ALA A 66 -14.56 -1.43 -7.71
N TYR A 67 -14.48 -0.13 -7.97
CA TYR A 67 -14.65 0.44 -9.30
C TYR A 67 -13.34 0.38 -10.09
N TYR A 68 -13.42 0.14 -11.39
CA TYR A 68 -12.24 0.33 -12.24
C TYR A 68 -11.87 1.82 -12.32
N LEU A 69 -10.59 2.12 -12.11
CA LEU A 69 -10.05 3.45 -12.36
C LEU A 69 -10.19 3.72 -13.87
N PRO A 70 -10.86 4.82 -14.29
CA PRO A 70 -11.12 5.07 -15.69
C PRO A 70 -9.81 5.33 -16.45
N THR A 71 -9.69 4.71 -17.61
CA THR A 71 -8.55 4.84 -18.53
C THR A 71 -8.97 5.19 -19.96
N ASP A 72 -10.22 4.95 -20.35
CA ASP A 72 -10.71 5.11 -21.74
C ASP A 72 -11.19 6.54 -22.07
N PHE A 73 -10.25 7.50 -22.02
CA PHE A 73 -10.43 8.89 -22.44
C PHE A 73 -9.16 9.42 -23.10
N THR A 74 -9.26 10.35 -24.04
CA THR A 74 -8.11 11.00 -24.71
C THR A 74 -7.92 12.45 -24.26
N LYS A 75 -9.02 13.15 -23.96
CA LYS A 75 -9.03 14.60 -23.70
C LYS A 75 -8.75 14.97 -22.23
N ALA A 76 -9.17 14.12 -21.29
CA ALA A 76 -9.11 14.47 -19.86
C ALA A 76 -7.68 14.50 -19.33
N LYS A 77 -7.35 15.54 -18.56
CA LYS A 77 -6.13 15.71 -17.77
C LYS A 77 -6.40 15.53 -16.27
N THR A 78 -7.58 15.96 -15.83
CA THR A 78 -8.06 15.83 -14.45
C THR A 78 -9.35 15.02 -14.43
N ILE A 79 -9.41 14.01 -13.58
CA ILE A 79 -10.53 13.09 -13.45
C ILE A 79 -11.03 13.17 -12.01
N ILE A 80 -12.26 13.66 -11.83
CA ILE A 80 -12.91 13.78 -10.52
C ILE A 80 -13.77 12.54 -10.29
N LEU A 81 -13.47 11.83 -9.20
CA LEU A 81 -14.05 10.56 -8.83
C LEU A 81 -14.92 10.72 -7.57
N PRO A 82 -16.08 10.02 -7.50
CA PRO A 82 -16.88 9.97 -6.27
C PRO A 82 -16.16 9.15 -5.17
N GLU A 83 -16.68 9.20 -3.94
CA GLU A 83 -16.21 8.29 -2.88
C GLU A 83 -16.36 6.82 -3.28
N GLY A 84 -15.37 6.01 -2.89
CA GLY A 84 -15.36 4.58 -3.18
C GLY A 84 -13.98 3.94 -3.18
N THR A 85 -13.98 2.62 -3.36
CA THR A 85 -12.78 1.81 -3.58
C THR A 85 -12.54 1.68 -5.08
N TYR A 86 -11.31 1.90 -5.51
CA TYR A 86 -10.91 1.87 -6.91
C TYR A 86 -9.82 0.84 -7.15
N MET A 87 -9.77 0.26 -8.34
CA MET A 87 -8.71 -0.65 -8.74
C MET A 87 -8.18 -0.26 -10.12
N ILE A 88 -6.86 -0.36 -10.28
CA ILE A 88 -6.13 -0.17 -11.52
C ILE A 88 -6.05 -1.53 -12.19
N TYR A 89 -7.02 -1.83 -13.06
CA TYR A 89 -7.13 -3.18 -13.65
C TYR A 89 -6.12 -3.43 -14.77
N LYS A 90 -5.91 -2.44 -15.64
CA LYS A 90 -4.97 -2.51 -16.74
C LYS A 90 -4.01 -1.32 -16.66
N GLU A 91 -2.91 -1.50 -15.93
CA GLU A 91 -1.90 -0.46 -15.76
C GLU A 91 -1.35 0.07 -17.11
N ASP A 92 -1.32 -0.77 -18.14
CA ASP A 92 -0.87 -0.40 -19.48
C ASP A 92 -1.82 0.56 -20.20
N GLU A 93 -3.09 0.62 -19.80
CA GLU A 93 -4.06 1.58 -20.32
C GLU A 93 -4.04 2.90 -19.54
N VAL A 94 -3.42 2.94 -18.35
CA VAL A 94 -3.31 4.17 -17.56
C VAL A 94 -2.47 5.19 -18.32
N LYS A 95 -2.98 6.41 -18.41
CA LYS A 95 -2.30 7.53 -19.07
C LYS A 95 -1.42 8.25 -18.06
N VAL A 96 -0.15 8.46 -18.43
CA VAL A 96 0.82 9.19 -17.59
C VAL A 96 0.42 10.65 -17.40
N ASN A 97 0.89 11.27 -16.32
CA ASN A 97 0.67 12.69 -16.03
C ASN A 97 -0.82 13.07 -15.99
N ARG A 98 -1.65 12.18 -15.45
CA ARG A 98 -3.07 12.44 -15.17
C ARG A 98 -3.28 12.64 -13.68
N THR A 99 -4.26 13.48 -13.37
CA THR A 99 -4.65 13.78 -11.99
C THR A 99 -5.98 13.11 -11.69
N TYR A 100 -6.00 12.21 -10.71
CA TYR A 100 -7.21 11.60 -10.18
C TYR A 100 -7.57 12.27 -8.86
N VAL A 101 -8.71 12.95 -8.83
CA VAL A 101 -9.23 13.67 -7.67
C VAL A 101 -10.28 12.80 -7.00
N PHE A 102 -9.97 12.28 -5.81
CA PHE A 102 -10.92 11.53 -4.97
C PHE A 102 -11.64 12.53 -4.07
N ASN A 103 -12.96 12.59 -4.22
CA ASN A 103 -13.80 13.51 -3.45
C ASN A 103 -14.42 12.77 -2.26
N GLY A 104 -13.74 12.79 -1.12
CA GLY A 104 -14.14 12.14 0.13
C GLY A 104 -13.37 10.84 0.42
N LYS A 105 -13.95 9.96 1.25
CA LYS A 105 -13.29 8.73 1.72
C LYS A 105 -13.17 7.70 0.59
N SER A 106 -11.92 7.36 0.26
CA SER A 106 -11.61 6.43 -0.83
C SER A 106 -10.46 5.48 -0.49
N SER A 107 -10.31 4.43 -1.29
CA SER A 107 -9.12 3.57 -1.25
C SER A 107 -8.77 3.04 -2.63
N ILE A 108 -7.55 2.59 -2.81
CA ILE A 108 -7.06 2.03 -4.06
C ILE A 108 -6.61 0.59 -3.78
N TYR A 109 -7.36 -0.37 -4.33
CA TYR A 109 -7.07 -1.79 -4.31
C TYR A 109 -6.09 -2.15 -5.45
N SER A 110 -4.89 -1.58 -5.42
CA SER A 110 -3.82 -1.83 -6.40
C SER A 110 -2.45 -1.49 -5.80
N GLY A 111 -1.41 -2.05 -6.38
CA GLY A 111 -0.02 -1.76 -6.03
C GLY A 111 0.49 -0.47 -6.65
N PHE A 112 1.08 0.42 -5.86
CA PHE A 112 1.85 1.56 -6.38
C PHE A 112 2.87 2.03 -5.36
N ARG A 113 3.89 2.75 -5.83
CA ARG A 113 4.91 3.39 -5.00
C ARG A 113 4.51 4.80 -4.64
N ALA A 114 4.66 5.18 -3.38
CA ALA A 114 4.43 6.51 -2.87
C ALA A 114 5.51 6.88 -1.83
N SER A 115 5.83 8.16 -1.73
CA SER A 115 6.74 8.64 -0.69
C SER A 115 6.00 8.78 0.64
N SER A 116 6.62 8.32 1.75
CA SER A 116 6.12 8.53 3.12
C SER A 116 6.03 9.99 3.53
N ASN A 117 6.70 10.89 2.80
CA ASN A 117 6.57 12.34 3.01
C ASN A 117 5.19 12.89 2.55
N GLN A 118 4.38 12.09 1.86
CA GLN A 118 3.07 12.51 1.34
C GLN A 118 1.96 12.04 2.28
N GLU A 119 1.35 12.96 3.03
CA GLU A 119 0.37 12.64 4.09
C GLU A 119 -1.01 12.14 3.59
N VAL A 120 -1.19 12.08 2.27
CA VAL A 120 -2.48 11.80 1.61
C VAL A 120 -2.81 10.32 1.61
N ILE A 121 -1.78 9.48 1.50
CA ILE A 121 -1.89 8.05 1.29
C ILE A 121 -1.28 7.36 2.51
N ASN A 122 -1.99 6.38 3.04
CA ASN A 122 -1.56 5.66 4.22
C ASN A 122 -0.63 4.51 3.87
N ASN A 123 0.45 4.43 4.62
CA ASN A 123 1.24 3.23 4.76
C ASN A 123 1.34 2.92 6.25
N LEU A 124 0.30 2.30 6.82
CA LEU A 124 0.27 2.05 8.26
C LEU A 124 1.52 1.29 8.72
N ASP A 125 1.99 0.35 7.90
CA ASP A 125 3.06 -0.58 8.24
C ASP A 125 4.46 0.03 8.01
N CYS A 126 4.53 1.08 7.18
CA CYS A 126 5.78 1.59 6.63
C CYS A 126 5.72 3.13 6.42
N ASP A 127 5.56 3.92 7.48
CA ASP A 127 5.50 5.40 7.39
C ASP A 127 6.80 6.08 7.84
N GLN A 128 7.96 5.45 7.60
CA GLN A 128 9.23 6.06 7.96
C GLN A 128 9.53 7.26 7.06
N LYS A 129 9.70 8.46 7.62
CA LYS A 129 9.91 9.70 6.84
C LYS A 129 11.14 9.58 5.91
N GLY A 130 10.98 10.01 4.66
CA GLY A 130 12.05 9.99 3.65
C GLY A 130 12.18 8.71 2.83
N THR A 131 11.24 7.78 2.95
CA THR A 131 11.21 6.54 2.18
C THR A 131 10.23 6.61 1.01
N GLU A 132 10.48 5.77 0.00
CA GLU A 132 9.50 5.44 -1.03
C GLU A 132 9.08 3.99 -0.82
N ASN A 133 7.80 3.79 -0.59
CA ASN A 133 7.24 2.50 -0.24
C ASN A 133 6.27 2.02 -1.29
N PHE A 134 6.22 0.72 -1.48
CA PHE A 134 5.21 0.09 -2.29
C PHE A 134 3.99 -0.26 -1.44
N LEU A 135 2.84 0.26 -1.84
CA LEU A 135 1.58 0.13 -1.11
C LEU A 135 0.69 -0.85 -1.85
N LEU A 136 0.40 -1.98 -1.21
CA LEU A 136 -0.68 -2.87 -1.61
C LEU A 136 -1.95 -2.43 -0.89
N ASN A 137 -3.01 -2.13 -1.64
CA ASN A 137 -4.33 -1.75 -1.08
C ASN A 137 -4.31 -0.44 -0.27
N ALA A 138 -3.62 0.57 -0.79
CA ALA A 138 -3.46 1.87 -0.16
C ALA A 138 -4.79 2.52 0.25
N LYS A 139 -4.85 3.01 1.49
CA LYS A 139 -5.97 3.80 2.01
C LYS A 139 -5.67 5.28 1.87
N ILE A 140 -6.68 6.08 1.49
CA ILE A 140 -6.58 7.53 1.55
C ILE A 140 -6.92 7.98 2.98
N VAL A 141 -6.05 8.80 3.56
CA VAL A 141 -6.09 9.16 5.00
C VAL A 141 -5.93 10.64 5.29
N GLY A 142 -5.79 11.45 4.26
CA GLY A 142 -5.68 12.89 4.41
C GLY A 142 -6.08 13.60 3.12
N ASN A 143 -6.45 14.86 3.24
CA ASN A 143 -6.57 15.75 2.10
C ASN A 143 -5.17 16.15 1.60
N GLY A 144 -5.03 16.41 0.31
CA GLY A 144 -3.78 16.89 -0.25
C GLY A 144 -3.49 16.33 -1.64
N THR A 145 -2.22 16.35 -2.03
CA THR A 145 -1.74 15.81 -3.30
C THR A 145 -0.59 14.83 -3.09
N ALA A 146 -0.67 13.69 -3.76
CA ALA A 146 0.35 12.65 -3.78
C ALA A 146 0.76 12.34 -5.22
N LYS A 147 2.06 12.18 -5.47
CA LYS A 147 2.57 11.65 -6.73
C LYS A 147 2.94 10.20 -6.49
N VAL A 148 2.41 9.32 -7.32
CA VAL A 148 2.60 7.88 -7.19
C VAL A 148 3.11 7.28 -8.49
N THR A 149 3.88 6.21 -8.35
CA THR A 149 4.45 5.45 -9.47
C THR A 149 3.82 4.07 -9.49
N LEU A 150 3.15 3.69 -10.57
CA LEU A 150 2.53 2.36 -10.74
C LEU A 150 3.60 1.27 -10.88
N VAL A 151 3.21 -0.01 -10.81
CA VAL A 151 4.14 -1.14 -10.94
C VAL A 151 4.88 -1.09 -12.28
N ASN A 152 4.21 -0.70 -13.36
CA ASN A 152 4.82 -0.53 -14.68
C ASN A 152 5.64 0.78 -14.86
N GLY A 153 5.89 1.54 -13.79
CA GLY A 153 6.72 2.75 -13.82
C GLY A 153 5.99 4.02 -14.26
N LYS A 154 4.71 3.94 -14.65
CA LYS A 154 3.93 5.13 -15.01
C LYS A 154 3.62 5.98 -13.79
N GLN A 155 3.64 7.30 -13.97
CA GLN A 155 3.34 8.24 -12.89
C GLN A 155 1.96 8.89 -13.06
N ILE A 156 1.22 8.93 -11.95
CA ILE A 156 -0.06 9.65 -11.83
C ILE A 156 -0.03 10.55 -10.59
N THR A 157 -0.91 11.55 -10.57
CA THR A 157 -1.15 12.39 -9.40
C THR A 157 -2.48 12.02 -8.78
N ILE A 158 -2.48 11.79 -7.47
CA ILE A 158 -3.66 11.58 -6.65
C ILE A 158 -3.91 12.86 -5.86
N VAL A 159 -5.13 13.37 -5.92
CA VAL A 159 -5.57 14.51 -5.12
C VAL A 159 -6.76 14.06 -4.29
N VAL A 160 -6.75 14.38 -3.00
CA VAL A 160 -7.86 14.06 -2.09
C VAL A 160 -8.40 15.35 -1.53
N ARG A 161 -9.73 15.48 -1.57
CA ARG A 161 -10.46 16.64 -1.06
C ARG A 161 -11.72 16.18 -0.35
N ASN A 162 -12.21 17.00 0.56
CA ASN A 162 -13.44 16.75 1.33
C ASN A 162 -13.42 15.41 2.11
N PHE A 163 -12.23 14.90 2.44
CA PHE A 163 -12.05 13.80 3.36
C PHE A 163 -12.06 14.33 4.80
N ASP A 164 -12.86 13.73 5.68
CA ASP A 164 -12.80 13.98 7.12
C ASP A 164 -11.85 12.94 7.78
N PRO A 165 -10.62 13.34 8.17
CA PRO A 165 -9.65 12.41 8.75
C PRO A 165 -9.88 12.15 10.23
N THR A 166 -10.79 12.88 10.90
CA THR A 166 -10.86 12.93 12.37
C THR A 166 -11.07 11.56 13.01
N ASN A 167 -11.78 10.64 12.34
CA ASN A 167 -12.01 9.29 12.83
C ASN A 167 -11.14 8.22 12.13
N THR A 168 -9.90 8.58 11.77
CA THR A 168 -8.90 7.60 11.29
C THR A 168 -7.88 7.29 12.37
N LEU A 169 -7.40 6.04 12.40
CA LEU A 169 -6.30 5.62 13.28
C LEU A 169 -5.08 6.53 13.11
N ARG A 170 -4.65 6.78 11.86
CA ARG A 170 -3.51 7.65 11.55
C ARG A 170 -3.64 9.04 12.16
N TYR A 171 -4.80 9.68 12.00
CA TYR A 171 -5.05 10.99 12.58
C TYR A 171 -4.98 10.96 14.10
N GLN A 172 -5.59 9.97 14.74
CA GLN A 172 -5.56 9.86 16.20
C GLN A 172 -4.15 9.56 16.72
N CYS A 173 -3.39 8.66 16.08
CA CYS A 173 -1.98 8.43 16.41
C CYS A 173 -1.18 9.74 16.37
N ARG A 174 -1.30 10.51 15.28
CA ARG A 174 -0.59 11.80 15.15
C ARG A 174 -1.03 12.80 16.20
N LYS A 175 -2.34 12.93 16.42
CA LYS A 175 -2.91 13.86 17.41
C LYS A 175 -2.35 13.54 18.80
N VAL A 176 -2.44 12.28 19.23
CA VAL A 176 -1.94 11.82 20.53
C VAL A 176 -0.44 12.07 20.65
N VAL A 177 0.35 11.71 19.63
CA VAL A 177 1.81 11.93 19.66
C VAL A 177 2.16 13.41 19.85
N ASN A 178 1.47 14.31 19.18
CA ASN A 178 1.66 15.76 19.34
C ASN A 178 1.21 16.28 20.72
N GLU A 179 0.35 15.56 21.43
CA GLU A 179 -0.11 15.90 22.79
C GLU A 179 0.86 15.38 23.85
N ILE A 180 1.47 14.20 23.64
CA ILE A 180 2.29 13.52 24.66
C ILE A 180 3.81 13.67 24.45
N THR A 181 4.25 14.09 23.26
CA THR A 181 5.67 14.29 22.92
C THR A 181 5.96 15.70 22.43
N ASN A 182 7.24 16.09 22.41
CA ASN A 182 7.70 17.33 21.75
C ASN A 182 9.19 17.24 21.36
N ASP A 183 9.65 18.23 20.57
CA ASP A 183 11.00 18.27 19.99
C ASP A 183 12.14 18.37 21.02
N SER A 184 11.86 18.78 22.27
CA SER A 184 12.88 18.85 23.33
C SER A 184 13.13 17.50 24.02
N MET A 185 12.26 16.50 23.80
CA MET A 185 12.44 15.17 24.35
C MET A 185 13.50 14.40 23.55
N SER A 186 14.39 13.68 24.25
CA SER A 186 15.25 12.67 23.63
C SER A 186 14.43 11.54 23.00
N ASP A 187 14.96 10.83 22.01
CA ASP A 187 14.29 9.69 21.36
C ASP A 187 13.84 8.65 22.39
N MET A 188 14.72 8.30 23.33
CA MET A 188 14.41 7.35 24.40
C MET A 188 13.20 7.78 25.24
N LYS A 189 13.05 9.08 25.50
CA LYS A 189 11.92 9.61 26.27
C LYS A 189 10.63 9.55 25.45
N LYS A 190 10.69 9.91 24.17
CA LYS A 190 9.55 9.81 23.24
C LYS A 190 9.05 8.37 23.14
N VAL A 191 9.98 7.41 22.99
CA VAL A 191 9.66 5.98 22.92
C VAL A 191 8.94 5.51 24.18
N ASN A 192 9.53 5.72 25.36
CA ASN A 192 8.91 5.30 26.62
C ASN A 192 7.54 5.96 26.81
N THR A 193 7.40 7.26 26.54
CA THR A 193 6.12 7.96 26.68
C THR A 193 5.03 7.42 25.74
N ILE A 194 5.39 7.00 24.52
CA ILE A 194 4.45 6.37 23.58
C ILE A 194 4.06 4.96 24.05
N LEU A 195 5.02 4.15 24.51
CA LEU A 195 4.72 2.80 25.03
C LEU A 195 3.86 2.88 26.30
N ASP A 196 4.20 3.76 27.24
CA ASP A 196 3.40 4.03 28.44
C ASP A 196 1.96 4.41 28.07
N TYR A 197 1.78 5.29 27.08
CA TYR A 197 0.45 5.66 26.59
C TYR A 197 -0.32 4.43 26.08
N ILE A 198 0.29 3.60 25.25
CA ILE A 198 -0.34 2.39 24.69
C ILE A 198 -0.77 1.44 25.80
N VAL A 199 0.11 1.22 26.79
CA VAL A 199 -0.16 0.35 27.95
C VAL A 199 -1.27 0.91 28.83
N ASP A 200 -1.28 2.21 29.09
CA ASP A 200 -2.29 2.87 29.93
C ASP A 200 -3.68 2.92 29.28
N HIS A 201 -3.76 2.83 27.96
CA HIS A 201 -4.99 2.95 27.19
C HIS A 201 -5.46 1.63 26.56
N ARG A 202 -4.89 0.49 26.99
CA ARG A 202 -5.38 -0.85 26.60
C ARG A 202 -6.51 -1.30 27.54
N ASP A 203 -7.66 -1.65 26.96
CA ASP A 203 -8.78 -2.26 27.67
C ASP A 203 -8.51 -3.75 27.94
N SER A 204 -7.79 -4.40 27.01
CA SER A 204 -7.29 -5.77 27.13
C SER A 204 -6.12 -5.97 26.19
N HIS A 205 -5.46 -7.13 26.24
CA HIS A 205 -4.30 -7.40 25.38
C HIS A 205 -4.57 -7.14 23.88
N TYR A 206 -5.79 -7.37 23.38
CA TYR A 206 -6.13 -7.15 21.96
C TYR A 206 -6.94 -5.88 21.68
N LYS A 207 -7.18 -5.05 22.69
CA LYS A 207 -8.07 -3.88 22.57
C LYS A 207 -7.42 -2.66 23.20
N LEU A 208 -7.24 -1.62 22.41
CA LEU A 208 -6.70 -0.35 22.87
C LEU A 208 -7.40 0.84 22.24
N ASN A 209 -7.36 1.97 22.94
CA ASN A 209 -7.92 3.22 22.48
C ASN A 209 -6.78 4.19 22.15
N ILE A 210 -6.74 4.70 20.91
CA ILE A 210 -5.84 5.79 20.53
C ILE A 210 -6.70 7.03 20.32
N GLY A 211 -6.62 7.97 21.26
CA GLY A 211 -7.53 9.12 21.31
C GLY A 211 -8.99 8.66 21.34
N THR A 212 -9.77 9.00 20.31
CA THR A 212 -11.18 8.56 20.19
C THR A 212 -11.38 7.33 19.32
N TYR A 213 -10.30 6.72 18.79
CA TYR A 213 -10.39 5.58 17.88
C TYR A 213 -10.16 4.27 18.64
N HIS A 214 -11.14 3.37 18.55
CA HIS A 214 -11.09 2.05 19.16
C HIS A 214 -10.43 1.04 18.21
N VAL A 215 -9.40 0.36 18.69
CA VAL A 215 -8.65 -0.64 17.94
C VAL A 215 -8.89 -2.02 18.55
N ASN A 216 -9.22 -2.99 17.69
CA ASN A 216 -9.18 -4.41 18.03
C ASN A 216 -8.14 -5.08 17.14
N THR A 217 -7.01 -5.49 17.71
CA THR A 217 -5.84 -5.90 16.93
C THR A 217 -4.97 -6.90 17.67
N ASP A 218 -4.05 -7.54 16.94
CA ASP A 218 -3.02 -8.47 17.41
C ASP A 218 -1.63 -7.83 17.32
N CYS A 219 -0.57 -8.64 17.48
CA CYS A 219 0.82 -8.18 17.39
C CYS A 219 1.14 -7.38 16.11
N THR A 220 0.46 -7.68 14.99
CA THR A 220 0.60 -6.96 13.73
C THR A 220 0.19 -5.51 13.93
N GLY A 221 -1.05 -5.26 14.38
CA GLY A 221 -1.54 -3.90 14.48
C GLY A 221 -0.97 -3.13 15.67
N TYR A 222 -0.53 -3.78 16.75
CA TYR A 222 0.29 -3.10 17.75
C TYR A 222 1.61 -2.61 17.15
N SER A 223 2.32 -3.48 16.42
CA SER A 223 3.57 -3.12 15.77
C SER A 223 3.37 -1.98 14.76
N THR A 224 2.27 -2.01 14.01
CA THR A 224 1.84 -0.94 13.11
C THR A 224 1.62 0.38 13.86
N ILE A 225 0.90 0.35 14.99
CA ILE A 225 0.59 1.55 15.79
C ILE A 225 1.87 2.13 16.41
N ILE A 226 2.72 1.29 16.98
CA ILE A 226 4.00 1.69 17.57
C ILE A 226 4.88 2.34 16.50
N ALA A 227 5.07 1.69 15.34
CA ALA A 227 5.87 2.25 14.24
C ALA A 227 5.33 3.62 13.81
N GLN A 228 4.01 3.73 13.62
CA GLN A 228 3.40 4.98 13.19
C GLN A 228 3.55 6.09 14.23
N MET A 229 3.29 5.81 15.52
CA MET A 229 3.41 6.81 16.58
C MET A 229 4.86 7.26 16.77
N LEU A 230 5.83 6.34 16.72
CA LEU A 230 7.25 6.68 16.81
C LEU A 230 7.71 7.52 15.62
N ASN A 231 7.31 7.17 14.39
CA ASN A 231 7.65 7.96 13.21
C ASN A 231 7.04 9.37 13.27
N PHE A 232 5.83 9.54 13.83
CA PHE A 232 5.26 10.88 14.08
C PHE A 232 6.02 11.67 15.15
N ALA A 233 6.64 10.99 16.10
CA ALA A 233 7.52 11.61 17.09
C ALA A 233 8.94 11.87 16.53
N GLU A 234 9.15 11.62 15.23
CA GLU A 234 10.44 11.70 14.54
C GLU A 234 11.49 10.70 15.04
N VAL A 235 11.04 9.56 15.59
CA VAL A 235 11.89 8.41 15.91
C VAL A 235 11.71 7.36 14.82
N ASP A 236 12.77 7.11 14.03
CA ASP A 236 12.74 6.15 12.94
C ASP A 236 12.40 4.76 13.46
N CYS A 237 11.25 4.23 13.04
CA CYS A 237 10.77 2.92 13.45
C CYS A 237 10.10 2.21 12.27
N CYS A 238 10.25 0.90 12.20
CA CYS A 238 9.52 0.07 11.25
C CYS A 238 9.00 -1.20 11.93
N MET A 239 8.05 -1.87 11.29
CA MET A 239 7.68 -3.21 11.68
C MET A 239 8.82 -4.19 11.38
N ARG A 240 8.93 -5.22 12.22
CA ARG A 240 9.93 -6.27 12.15
C ARG A 240 9.23 -7.61 12.33
N LEU A 241 9.50 -8.55 11.43
CA LEU A 241 9.09 -9.93 11.65
C LEU A 241 10.02 -10.55 12.69
N ALA A 242 9.50 -10.85 13.87
CA ALA A 242 10.32 -11.33 14.97
C ALA A 242 10.78 -12.78 14.80
N GLY A 243 10.15 -13.51 13.87
CA GLY A 243 10.32 -14.94 13.68
C GLY A 243 9.39 -15.73 14.60
N TYR A 244 9.84 -16.89 15.04
CA TYR A 244 9.10 -17.73 15.98
C TYR A 244 9.14 -17.11 17.38
N ASP A 245 7.99 -17.02 18.03
CA ASP A 245 7.96 -16.57 19.43
C ASP A 245 8.63 -17.64 20.33
N LYS A 246 9.61 -17.20 21.13
CA LYS A 246 10.35 -18.06 22.04
C LYS A 246 9.52 -18.63 23.19
N TYR A 247 8.33 -18.06 23.46
CA TYR A 247 7.47 -18.42 24.58
C TYR A 247 6.23 -19.23 24.19
N TYR A 248 5.73 -19.09 22.96
CA TYR A 248 4.40 -19.61 22.62
C TYR A 248 4.39 -20.85 21.72
N GLY A 249 5.53 -21.29 21.17
CA GLY A 249 5.62 -22.56 20.41
C GLY A 249 4.65 -22.66 19.22
N GLN A 250 4.08 -21.54 18.77
CA GLN A 250 3.14 -21.49 17.66
C GLN A 250 3.86 -20.92 16.42
N THR A 251 3.71 -21.63 15.29
CA THR A 251 3.33 -20.95 14.05
C THR A 251 1.93 -20.36 14.29
N PRO A 252 1.78 -19.04 14.40
CA PRO A 252 2.35 -18.08 13.46
C PRO A 252 3.43 -17.14 14.05
N THR A 253 4.14 -16.52 13.12
CA THR A 253 5.20 -15.52 13.31
C THR A 253 4.75 -14.35 14.18
N HIS A 254 5.52 -14.00 15.22
CA HIS A 254 5.30 -12.77 16.00
C HIS A 254 5.82 -11.55 15.24
N GLN A 255 5.14 -10.42 15.38
CA GLN A 255 5.60 -9.13 14.86
C GLN A 255 5.90 -8.18 16.00
N ASN A 256 7.01 -7.49 15.87
CA ASN A 256 7.40 -6.41 16.76
C ASN A 256 8.02 -5.28 15.92
N ASN A 257 8.81 -4.41 16.51
CA ASN A 257 9.39 -3.26 15.83
C ASN A 257 10.91 -3.23 15.92
N LEU A 258 11.52 -2.52 14.97
CA LEU A 258 12.90 -2.06 15.04
C LEU A 258 12.91 -0.53 14.99
N ALA A 259 13.55 0.10 15.96
CA ALA A 259 13.72 1.55 15.99
C ALA A 259 15.18 1.95 16.13
N CYS A 260 15.52 3.11 15.58
CA CYS A 260 16.79 3.79 15.86
C CYS A 260 16.52 4.82 16.96
N ILE A 261 17.08 4.58 18.15
CA ILE A 261 16.96 5.47 19.31
C ILE A 261 18.35 6.03 19.61
N ASP A 262 18.54 7.33 19.46
CA ASP A 262 19.81 8.01 19.71
C ASP A 262 21.00 7.34 18.97
N GLY A 263 20.77 6.89 17.73
CA GLY A 263 21.78 6.22 16.89
C GLY A 263 22.05 4.75 17.21
N VAL A 264 21.21 4.11 18.05
CA VAL A 264 21.33 2.71 18.42
C VAL A 264 20.06 1.95 18.03
N ALA A 265 20.21 0.76 17.48
CA ALA A 265 19.08 -0.09 17.09
C ALA A 265 18.48 -0.80 18.32
N TYR A 266 17.16 -0.68 18.48
CA TYR A 266 16.37 -1.34 19.51
C TYR A 266 15.25 -2.16 18.88
N VAL A 267 15.03 -3.36 19.43
CA VAL A 267 13.81 -4.11 19.21
C VAL A 267 12.79 -3.63 20.24
N ILE A 268 11.61 -3.22 19.75
CA ILE A 268 10.52 -2.69 20.57
C ILE A 268 9.29 -3.58 20.40
N ASP A 269 8.64 -3.86 21.50
CA ASP A 269 7.34 -4.52 21.65
C ASP A 269 6.52 -3.75 22.69
N GLU A 270 5.24 -4.08 22.87
CA GLU A 270 4.32 -3.36 23.78
C GLU A 270 4.90 -3.12 25.17
N ASP A 271 5.49 -4.18 25.76
CA ASP A 271 6.01 -4.17 27.13
C ASP A 271 7.55 -4.39 27.17
N ILE A 272 8.23 -4.38 26.02
CA ILE A 272 9.64 -4.78 25.91
C ILE A 272 10.42 -3.81 25.01
N MET A 273 11.56 -3.36 25.49
CA MET A 273 12.55 -2.64 24.68
C MET A 273 13.95 -3.21 24.96
N MET A 274 14.60 -3.72 23.93
CA MET A 274 15.90 -4.40 24.05
C MET A 274 16.86 -3.90 22.98
N LYS A 275 18.16 -3.84 23.27
CA LYS A 275 19.10 -3.49 22.21
C LYS A 275 19.12 -4.60 21.18
N TYR A 276 19.18 -4.22 19.91
CA TYR A 276 19.33 -5.19 18.82
C TYR A 276 20.60 -6.05 19.02
N SER A 277 21.67 -5.46 19.57
CA SER A 277 22.92 -6.17 19.90
C SER A 277 22.79 -7.27 20.95
N ASP A 278 21.73 -7.25 21.77
CA ASP A 278 21.51 -8.28 22.78
C ASP A 278 20.91 -9.55 22.16
N LEU A 279 20.33 -9.44 20.96
CA LEU A 279 19.77 -10.54 20.18
C LEU A 279 20.65 -10.94 18.99
N PHE A 280 21.47 -10.01 18.48
CA PHE A 280 22.21 -10.18 17.24
C PHE A 280 23.67 -9.72 17.35
N ASP A 281 24.59 -10.51 16.80
CA ASP A 281 26.03 -10.20 16.76
C ASP A 281 26.34 -9.05 15.81
N SER A 282 27.61 -8.65 15.68
CA SER A 282 28.01 -7.57 14.78
C SER A 282 27.72 -7.81 13.29
N ASN A 283 27.46 -9.06 12.88
CA ASN A 283 27.10 -9.44 11.52
C ASN A 283 25.58 -9.55 11.33
N ASN A 284 24.79 -9.09 12.31
CA ASN A 284 23.33 -9.21 12.36
C ASN A 284 22.83 -10.67 12.39
N CYS A 285 23.66 -11.59 12.90
CA CYS A 285 23.28 -12.99 13.11
C CYS A 285 22.77 -13.21 14.54
N HIS A 286 21.76 -14.06 14.71
CA HIS A 286 21.15 -14.32 16.02
C HIS A 286 22.15 -14.92 17.02
N ILE A 287 22.14 -14.41 18.26
CA ILE A 287 22.92 -14.93 19.40
C ILE A 287 21.99 -15.71 20.34
N GLY A 288 22.35 -16.95 20.68
CA GLY A 288 21.66 -17.72 21.73
C GLY A 288 20.17 -17.95 21.49
N TYR A 289 19.71 -17.89 20.24
CA TYR A 289 18.30 -17.98 19.90
C TYR A 289 17.74 -19.37 20.21
N ASN A 290 16.93 -19.41 21.27
CA ASN A 290 16.07 -20.50 21.72
C ASN A 290 16.69 -21.90 21.67
N THR A 291 17.81 -22.11 22.35
CA THR A 291 18.46 -23.43 22.51
C THR A 291 17.52 -24.50 23.10
N TYR A 292 16.57 -24.10 23.96
CA TYR A 292 15.56 -25.00 24.52
C TYR A 292 14.59 -25.52 23.45
N TYR A 293 13.92 -24.65 22.67
CA TYR A 293 13.06 -25.12 21.58
C TYR A 293 13.86 -25.70 20.42
N ALA A 294 15.07 -25.21 20.14
CA ALA A 294 15.95 -25.80 19.13
C ALA A 294 16.27 -27.28 19.44
N SER A 295 16.29 -27.67 20.72
CA SER A 295 16.44 -29.08 21.11
C SER A 295 15.19 -29.94 20.77
N GLN A 296 14.02 -29.32 20.68
CA GLN A 296 12.74 -29.97 20.37
C GLN A 296 12.38 -29.87 18.87
N TYR A 297 12.83 -28.78 18.22
CA TYR A 297 12.57 -28.39 16.83
C TYR A 297 13.85 -27.82 16.20
N PRO A 298 14.85 -28.66 15.87
CA PRO A 298 16.14 -28.21 15.37
C PRO A 298 16.07 -27.36 14.09
N GLU A 299 15.04 -27.58 13.27
CA GLU A 299 14.73 -26.82 12.07
C GLU A 299 14.45 -25.33 12.35
N LEU A 300 14.00 -25.00 13.57
CA LEU A 300 13.71 -23.64 14.01
C LEU A 300 14.92 -22.92 14.60
N ASN A 301 16.08 -23.61 14.75
CA ASN A 301 17.28 -22.98 15.27
C ASN A 301 17.80 -21.91 14.29
N ARG A 302 18.01 -20.70 14.82
CA ARG A 302 18.50 -19.54 14.09
C ARG A 302 19.82 -19.02 14.62
N GLU A 303 20.39 -19.62 15.67
CA GLU A 303 21.71 -19.25 16.18
C GLU A 303 22.77 -19.23 15.06
N GLY A 304 23.50 -18.13 14.96
CA GLY A 304 24.49 -17.89 13.92
C GLY A 304 23.92 -17.61 12.52
N LYS A 305 22.59 -17.66 12.33
CA LYS A 305 21.93 -17.30 11.06
C LYS A 305 21.57 -15.83 11.06
N LEU A 306 21.59 -15.24 9.86
CA LEU A 306 21.22 -13.86 9.62
C LEU A 306 19.76 -13.60 10.05
N ASP A 307 19.50 -12.40 10.55
CA ASP A 307 18.15 -11.93 10.84
C ASP A 307 17.20 -12.19 9.66
N TYR A 308 15.98 -12.62 9.97
CA TYR A 308 14.96 -12.98 8.98
C TYR A 308 14.70 -11.86 7.99
N ASN A 309 14.70 -10.64 8.52
CA ASN A 309 14.41 -9.42 7.78
C ASN A 309 15.57 -9.00 6.85
N LEU A 310 16.75 -9.63 7.01
CA LEU A 310 17.93 -9.45 6.15
C LEU A 310 18.19 -10.65 5.22
N ASP A 311 17.63 -11.81 5.52
CA ASP A 311 17.76 -13.06 4.76
C ASP A 311 16.82 -13.10 3.53
N TYR A 312 15.79 -12.25 3.49
CA TYR A 312 14.88 -12.10 2.35
C TYR A 312 15.46 -11.19 1.26
N ASP A 313 15.15 -11.51 -0.01
CA ASP A 313 15.46 -10.63 -1.14
C ASP A 313 14.72 -9.28 -0.98
N HIS A 314 15.50 -8.25 -0.67
CA HIS A 314 15.04 -6.87 -0.48
C HIS A 314 14.45 -6.23 -1.75
N SER A 315 14.52 -6.90 -2.90
CA SER A 315 13.84 -6.48 -4.13
C SER A 315 12.31 -6.54 -4.03
N ASN A 316 11.77 -7.34 -3.08
CA ASN A 316 10.34 -7.45 -2.81
C ASN A 316 9.89 -6.65 -1.56
N LEU A 317 9.50 -5.41 -1.87
CA LEU A 317 8.39 -4.59 -1.33
C LEU A 317 8.38 -4.06 0.12
N ASN A 318 8.95 -4.68 1.16
CA ASN A 318 8.67 -4.22 2.55
C ASN A 318 9.87 -4.07 3.51
N TYR A 319 11.12 -4.09 3.04
CA TYR A 319 12.31 -4.11 3.94
C TYR A 319 13.29 -2.93 3.77
N ILE A 320 12.92 -1.93 2.96
CA ILE A 320 13.72 -0.70 2.80
C ILE A 320 13.84 0.02 4.13
N GLU A 321 12.75 0.09 4.90
CA GLU A 321 12.71 0.78 6.19
C GLU A 321 13.58 0.09 7.24
N TYR A 322 13.51 -1.24 7.30
CA TYR A 322 14.37 -2.04 8.17
C TYR A 322 15.86 -1.76 7.93
N SER A 323 16.25 -1.75 6.66
CA SER A 323 17.62 -1.46 6.25
C SER A 323 18.03 -0.04 6.59
N LEU A 324 17.11 0.93 6.47
CA LEU A 324 17.36 2.33 6.82
C LEU A 324 17.55 2.52 8.32
N VAL A 325 16.73 1.88 9.15
CA VAL A 325 16.88 1.90 10.61
C VAL A 325 18.24 1.32 11.01
N LEU A 326 18.62 0.16 10.48
CA LEU A 326 19.92 -0.45 10.75
C LEU A 326 21.09 0.41 10.25
N LYS A 327 20.98 1.00 9.06
CA LYS A 327 22.01 1.92 8.53
C LYS A 327 22.19 3.15 9.42
N LYS A 328 21.09 3.77 9.87
CA LYS A 328 21.12 4.90 10.81
C LYS A 328 21.74 4.51 12.16
N ALA A 329 21.57 3.26 12.57
CA ALA A 329 22.20 2.69 13.76
C ALA A 329 23.64 2.16 13.55
N GLY A 330 24.23 2.33 12.37
CA GLY A 330 25.60 1.87 12.07
C GLY A 330 25.77 0.35 11.97
N ARG A 331 24.72 -0.36 11.56
CA ARG A 331 24.66 -1.84 11.47
C ARG A 331 24.72 -2.40 10.04
N LEU A 332 24.65 -1.53 9.03
CA LEU A 332 24.68 -1.86 7.60
C LEU A 332 25.52 -0.87 6.80
#